data_AF-A0A935W9N3-F1
#
_entry.id   AF-A0A935W9N3-F1
#
_cell.length_a   1.000
_cell.length_b   1.000
_cell.length_c   1.000
_cell.angle_alpha   90.00
_cell.angle_beta   90.00
_cell.angle_gamma   90.00
#
_symmetry.space_group_name_H-M   'P 1'
#
loop_
_entity.id
_entity.type
_entity.pdbx_description
1 polymer ?
#
loop_
_entity_poly.entity_id
_entity_poly.type
_entity_poly.pdbx_seq_one_letter_code
_entity_poly.pdbx_strand_id
1 'polypeptide(L)'
;MKNIILQFVLFIISVCVINAQTDKITKINSNKIENAAERTQTSAGKVNGSNSTQATNTVLYDFTTGSDKYYGGAAAAVEVEPGVWAMIAGDANGDGGIYAQDYSNYKTNQGNEGYYNADFNMDGGVYAQDYTLYKANQGKETLVP
;
A
#
# COMPACT_ATOMS: atom_id res chain seq x y z
N MET A 1 18.06 11.07 -77.07
CA MET A 1 18.32 9.79 -76.35
C MET A 1 18.98 9.98 -74.97
N LYS A 2 19.94 10.90 -74.78
CA LYS A 2 20.63 11.11 -73.48
C LYS A 2 19.73 11.53 -72.30
N ASN A 3 18.64 12.26 -72.54
CA ASN A 3 17.74 12.72 -71.47
C ASN A 3 16.82 11.63 -70.90
N ILE A 4 16.40 10.64 -71.70
CA ILE A 4 15.55 9.53 -71.24
C ILE A 4 16.33 8.59 -70.32
N ILE A 5 17.59 8.30 -70.67
CA ILE A 5 18.44 7.38 -69.89
C ILE A 5 18.80 8.03 -68.55
N LEU A 6 19.14 9.32 -68.54
CA LEU A 6 19.45 10.05 -67.31
C LEU A 6 18.25 10.17 -66.36
N GLN A 7 17.04 10.40 -66.90
CA GLN A 7 15.79 10.43 -66.12
C GLN A 7 15.46 9.06 -65.51
N PHE A 8 15.68 7.97 -66.25
CA PHE A 8 15.44 6.62 -65.76
C PHE A 8 16.43 6.22 -64.66
N VAL A 9 17.71 6.61 -64.80
CA VAL A 9 18.74 6.39 -63.77
C VAL A 9 18.43 7.20 -62.50
N LEU A 10 18.01 8.46 -62.63
CA LEU A 10 17.58 9.28 -61.50
C LEU A 10 16.35 8.71 -60.79
N PHE A 11 15.39 8.16 -61.55
CA PHE A 11 14.22 7.50 -60.97
C PHE A 11 14.61 6.26 -60.16
N ILE A 12 15.49 5.39 -60.70
CA ILE A 12 15.97 4.20 -59.99
C ILE A 12 16.73 4.58 -58.72
N ILE A 13 17.61 5.59 -58.77
CA ILE A 13 18.33 6.06 -57.58
C ILE A 13 17.34 6.58 -56.52
N SER A 14 16.35 7.36 -56.93
CA SER A 14 15.34 7.90 -56.02
C SER A 14 14.51 6.81 -55.34
N VAL A 15 14.09 5.79 -56.10
CA VAL A 15 13.35 4.63 -55.55
C VAL A 15 14.22 3.84 -54.57
N CYS A 16 15.49 3.59 -54.90
CA CYS A 16 16.41 2.91 -54.00
C CYS A 16 16.64 3.68 -52.69
N VAL A 17 16.80 5.01 -52.76
CA VAL A 17 16.95 5.85 -51.57
C VAL A 17 15.70 5.79 -50.69
N ILE A 18 14.51 5.87 -51.28
CA ILE A 18 13.24 5.78 -50.54
C ILE A 18 13.16 4.43 -49.81
N ASN A 19 13.37 3.31 -50.50
CA ASN A 19 13.32 1.98 -49.90
C ASN A 19 14.31 1.82 -48.74
N ALA A 20 15.54 2.30 -48.90
CA ALA A 20 16.56 2.23 -47.85
C ALA A 20 16.22 3.08 -46.62
N GLN A 21 15.54 4.21 -46.79
CA GLN A 21 15.05 5.02 -45.66
C GLN A 21 13.89 4.32 -44.94
N THR A 22 12.97 3.70 -45.68
CA THR A 22 11.84 2.95 -45.10
C THR A 22 12.32 1.78 -44.24
N ASP A 23 13.35 1.05 -44.67
CA ASP A 23 13.95 -0.05 -43.90
C ASP A 23 14.59 0.42 -42.60
N LYS A 24 15.29 1.57 -42.63
CA LYS A 24 15.88 2.19 -41.43
C LYS A 24 14.80 2.64 -40.44
N ILE A 25 13.75 3.30 -40.94
CA ILE A 25 12.62 3.75 -40.12
C ILE A 25 11.92 2.54 -39.48
N THR A 26 11.71 1.46 -40.24
CA THR A 26 11.08 0.24 -39.72
C THR A 26 11.93 -0.40 -38.62
N LYS A 27 13.25 -0.53 -38.83
CA LYS A 27 14.17 -1.07 -37.80
C LYS A 27 14.25 -0.19 -36.55
N ILE A 28 14.25 1.13 -36.70
CA ILE A 28 14.23 2.06 -35.56
C ILE A 28 12.94 1.89 -34.76
N ASN A 29 11.79 1.75 -35.43
CA ASN A 29 10.51 1.55 -34.77
C ASN A 29 10.44 0.19 -34.05
N SER A 30 10.92 -0.89 -34.68
CA SER A 30 11.01 -2.21 -34.04
C SER A 30 11.92 -2.20 -32.82
N ASN A 31 13.12 -1.61 -32.91
CA ASN A 31 14.04 -1.50 -31.78
C ASN A 31 13.46 -0.66 -30.64
N LYS A 32 12.70 0.40 -30.95
CA LYS A 32 12.06 1.23 -29.92
C LYS A 32 10.92 0.49 -29.22
N ILE A 33 10.22 -0.40 -29.93
CA ILE A 33 9.14 -1.23 -29.38
C ILE A 33 9.72 -2.38 -28.53
N GLU A 34 10.78 -3.05 -28.98
CA GLU A 34 11.43 -4.14 -28.24
C GLU A 34 12.10 -3.62 -26.95
N ASN A 35 12.79 -2.47 -27.02
CA ASN A 35 13.40 -1.85 -25.83
C ASN A 35 12.36 -1.25 -24.86
N ALA A 36 11.15 -0.90 -25.33
CA ALA A 36 10.04 -0.49 -24.45
C ALA A 36 9.35 -1.70 -23.77
N ALA A 37 9.33 -2.86 -24.44
CA ALA A 37 8.82 -4.09 -23.85
C ALA A 37 9.73 -4.63 -22.73
N GLU A 38 11.05 -4.49 -22.86
CA GLU A 38 12.01 -4.99 -21.85
C GLU A 38 12.18 -4.05 -20.64
N ARG A 39 12.00 -2.73 -20.81
CA ARG A 39 12.04 -1.76 -19.69
C ARG A 39 10.80 -1.75 -18.78
N THR A 40 9.77 -2.53 -19.06
CA THR A 40 8.61 -2.67 -18.16
C THR A 40 8.75 -3.89 -17.21
N GLN A 41 9.79 -4.71 -17.38
CA GLN A 41 10.00 -5.91 -16.55
C GLN A 41 11.10 -5.76 -15.50
N THR A 42 11.26 -4.58 -14.91
CA THR A 42 11.90 -4.45 -13.60
C THR A 42 10.98 -3.69 -12.64
N SER A 43 10.26 -4.48 -11.83
CA SER A 43 9.64 -4.12 -10.55
C SER A 43 8.17 -3.64 -10.50
N ALA A 44 7.27 -4.18 -11.32
CA ALA A 44 5.84 -4.29 -10.98
C ALA A 44 5.19 -5.45 -11.76
N GLY A 45 4.13 -6.03 -11.22
CA GLY A 45 3.56 -7.32 -11.59
C GLY A 45 3.21 -7.55 -13.08
N LYS A 46 3.19 -8.84 -13.43
CA LYS A 46 2.59 -9.37 -14.66
C LYS A 46 1.14 -8.92 -14.79
N VAL A 47 0.79 -8.26 -15.88
CA VAL A 47 -0.61 -8.20 -16.35
C VAL A 47 -0.64 -8.31 -17.88
N ASN A 48 -1.19 -9.41 -18.39
CA ASN A 48 -1.80 -9.47 -19.72
C ASN A 48 -2.68 -10.73 -19.85
N GLY A 49 -3.98 -10.54 -20.12
CA GLY A 49 -4.75 -11.56 -20.85
C GLY A 49 -6.08 -12.06 -20.30
N SER A 50 -6.62 -11.46 -19.26
CA SER A 50 -8.07 -11.35 -19.08
C SER A 50 -8.26 -10.02 -18.37
N ASN A 51 -9.04 -9.11 -18.92
CA ASN A 51 -9.77 -8.19 -18.06
C ASN A 51 -10.85 -9.03 -17.36
N SER A 52 -10.42 -10.00 -16.56
CA SER A 52 -10.99 -10.13 -15.25
C SER A 52 -10.66 -8.77 -14.66
N THR A 53 -11.60 -7.83 -14.79
CA THR A 53 -12.01 -7.11 -13.59
C THR A 53 -12.23 -8.23 -12.59
N GLN A 54 -11.13 -8.64 -11.94
CA GLN A 54 -11.17 -9.29 -10.67
C GLN A 54 -11.88 -8.20 -9.92
N ALA A 55 -13.20 -8.34 -9.81
CA ALA A 55 -13.97 -7.58 -8.89
C ALA A 55 -13.17 -7.83 -7.63
N THR A 56 -12.36 -6.86 -7.24
CA THR A 56 -11.91 -6.76 -5.88
C THR A 56 -13.25 -6.63 -5.20
N ASN A 57 -13.78 -7.78 -4.77
CA ASN A 57 -14.84 -7.82 -3.80
C ASN A 57 -14.15 -7.21 -2.59
N THR A 58 -14.16 -5.88 -2.55
CA THR A 58 -13.74 -5.11 -1.40
C THR A 58 -14.78 -5.49 -0.37
N VAL A 59 -14.45 -6.49 0.43
CA VAL A 59 -15.28 -6.87 1.55
C VAL A 59 -15.12 -5.71 2.51
N LEU A 60 -16.16 -4.88 2.60
CA LEU A 60 -16.27 -3.93 3.69
C LEU A 60 -16.45 -4.77 4.95
N TYR A 61 -15.38 -4.87 5.73
CA TYR A 61 -15.40 -5.58 7.00
C TYR A 61 -15.39 -4.55 8.13
N ASP A 62 -16.48 -4.50 8.88
CA ASP A 62 -16.67 -3.54 9.95
C ASP A 62 -16.32 -4.17 11.30
N PHE A 63 -15.15 -3.82 11.82
CA PHE A 63 -14.65 -4.27 13.11
C PHE A 63 -15.43 -3.70 14.30
N THR A 64 -16.26 -2.66 14.10
CA THR A 64 -16.93 -1.99 15.21
C THR A 64 -18.22 -2.66 15.65
N THR A 65 -18.74 -3.61 14.86
CA THR A 65 -20.12 -4.13 15.00
C THR A 65 -20.27 -5.30 15.98
N GLY A 66 -19.18 -5.82 16.57
CA GLY A 66 -19.28 -6.91 17.53
C GLY A 66 -17.95 -7.57 17.89
N SER A 67 -17.94 -8.28 19.03
CA SER A 67 -16.78 -9.06 19.48
C SER A 67 -16.36 -10.18 18.53
N ASP A 68 -17.26 -10.65 17.68
CA ASP A 68 -16.97 -11.70 16.70
C ASP A 68 -16.24 -11.19 15.45
N LYS A 69 -15.95 -9.89 15.39
CA LYS A 69 -15.26 -9.23 14.27
C LYS A 69 -13.74 -9.25 14.37
N TYR A 70 -13.19 -9.72 15.49
CA TYR A 70 -11.75 -9.87 15.68
C TYR A 70 -11.46 -11.16 16.43
N TYR A 71 -10.26 -11.67 16.23
CA TYR A 71 -9.79 -12.81 17.00
C TYR A 71 -9.62 -12.41 18.48
N GLY A 72 -9.78 -13.37 19.40
CA GLY A 72 -9.77 -13.11 20.84
C GLY A 72 -11.11 -12.60 21.42
N GLY A 73 -12.05 -12.15 20.59
CA GLY A 73 -13.39 -11.82 21.05
C GLY A 73 -13.42 -10.66 22.06
N ALA A 74 -14.27 -10.77 23.07
CA ALA A 74 -14.36 -9.80 24.17
C ALA A 74 -13.07 -9.72 25.04
N ALA A 75 -12.08 -10.59 24.81
CA ALA A 75 -10.77 -10.49 25.45
C ALA A 75 -9.81 -9.54 24.72
N ALA A 76 -10.09 -9.19 23.46
CA ALA A 76 -9.26 -8.31 22.62
C ALA A 76 -9.89 -6.91 22.38
N ALA A 77 -11.18 -6.76 22.70
CA ALA A 77 -11.92 -5.51 22.53
C ALA A 77 -12.97 -5.30 23.63
N VAL A 78 -13.41 -4.05 23.77
CA VAL A 78 -14.46 -3.62 24.70
C VAL A 78 -15.57 -2.90 23.95
N GLU A 79 -16.81 -3.13 24.35
CA GLU A 79 -17.96 -2.37 23.87
C GLU A 79 -17.95 -0.99 24.55
N VAL A 80 -17.83 0.07 23.75
CA VAL A 80 -17.75 1.47 24.24
C VAL A 80 -19.11 2.17 24.20
N GLU A 81 -19.98 1.74 23.28
CA GLU A 81 -21.39 2.09 23.18
C GLU A 81 -22.15 0.87 22.66
N PRO A 82 -23.48 0.77 22.85
CA PRO A 82 -24.25 -0.38 22.35
C PRO A 82 -24.01 -0.63 20.85
N GLY A 83 -23.41 -1.78 20.53
CA GLY A 83 -23.07 -2.17 19.15
C GLY A 83 -21.81 -1.53 18.58
N VAL A 84 -21.05 -0.76 19.37
CA VAL A 84 -19.78 -0.13 18.98
C VAL A 84 -18.65 -0.69 19.82
N TRP A 85 -17.70 -1.33 19.15
CA TRP A 85 -16.58 -2.00 19.79
C TRP A 85 -15.25 -1.35 19.41
N ALA A 86 -14.36 -1.25 20.40
CA ALA A 86 -13.02 -0.70 20.25
C ALA A 86 -11.96 -1.66 20.82
N MET A 87 -10.77 -1.62 20.26
CA MET A 87 -9.62 -2.40 20.74
C MET A 87 -9.27 -2.00 22.18
N ILE A 88 -8.79 -2.96 22.96
CA ILE A 88 -8.35 -2.70 24.33
C ILE A 88 -7.14 -1.76 24.33
N ALA A 89 -7.22 -0.69 25.13
CA ALA A 89 -6.15 0.27 25.29
C ALA A 89 -5.12 -0.18 26.35
N GLY A 90 -3.86 0.24 26.19
CA GLY A 90 -2.80 0.06 27.21
C GLY A 90 -1.50 -0.58 26.71
N ASP A 91 -1.43 -1.04 25.47
CA ASP A 91 -0.22 -1.62 24.85
C ASP A 91 0.59 -0.50 24.18
N ALA A 92 1.49 0.11 24.94
CA ALA A 92 2.28 1.25 24.50
C ALA A 92 3.47 0.83 23.63
N ASN A 93 4.04 -0.35 23.87
CA ASN A 93 5.19 -0.84 23.10
C ASN A 93 4.78 -1.62 21.83
N GLY A 94 3.49 -1.95 21.68
CA GLY A 94 2.95 -2.66 20.53
C GLY A 94 3.38 -4.12 20.47
N ASP A 95 3.67 -4.74 21.63
CA ASP A 95 4.13 -6.13 21.69
C ASP A 95 2.99 -7.15 21.75
N GLY A 96 1.75 -6.68 21.77
CA GLY A 96 0.55 -7.51 21.81
C GLY A 96 0.05 -7.80 23.23
N GLY A 97 0.72 -7.30 24.27
CA GLY A 97 0.35 -7.49 25.66
C GLY A 97 0.41 -6.21 26.48
N ILE A 98 -0.39 -6.15 27.55
CA ILE A 98 -0.46 -4.98 28.44
C ILE A 98 0.24 -5.34 29.75
N TYR A 99 1.54 -5.06 29.83
CA TYR A 99 2.41 -5.52 30.90
C TYR A 99 3.21 -4.38 31.55
N ALA A 100 4.24 -4.71 32.33
CA ALA A 100 5.01 -3.73 33.09
C ALA A 100 5.82 -2.76 32.18
N GLN A 101 6.12 -3.17 30.94
CA GLN A 101 6.82 -2.33 29.99
C GLN A 101 5.95 -1.15 29.54
N ASP A 102 4.65 -1.35 29.37
CA ASP A 102 3.70 -0.30 29.00
C ASP A 102 3.52 0.73 30.10
N TYR A 103 3.50 0.27 31.35
CA TYR A 103 3.54 1.16 32.49
C TYR A 103 4.81 2.01 32.52
N SER A 104 5.95 1.42 32.15
CA SER A 104 7.22 2.15 32.08
C SER A 104 7.18 3.22 30.97
N ASN A 105 6.53 2.93 29.83
CA ASN A 105 6.27 3.90 28.77
C ASN A 105 5.34 5.03 29.24
N TYR A 106 4.23 4.70 29.92
CA TYR A 106 3.35 5.68 30.56
C TYR A 106 4.12 6.60 31.51
N LYS A 107 4.91 6.02 32.41
CA LYS A 107 5.70 6.79 33.39
C LYS A 107 6.72 7.72 32.75
N THR A 108 7.27 7.34 31.62
CA THR A 108 8.24 8.16 30.87
C THR A 108 7.58 9.36 30.20
N ASN A 109 6.32 9.21 29.75
CA ASN A 109 5.60 10.27 29.04
C ASN A 109 4.60 11.04 29.90
N GLN A 110 4.41 10.66 31.16
CA GLN A 110 3.44 11.25 32.06
C GLN A 110 3.60 12.78 32.17
N GLY A 111 2.52 13.51 31.89
CA GLY A 111 2.46 14.97 31.94
C GLY A 111 2.80 15.65 30.62
N ASN A 112 3.20 14.90 29.59
CA ASN A 112 3.42 15.46 28.26
C ASN A 112 2.09 15.69 27.52
N GLU A 113 2.05 16.76 26.74
CA GLU A 113 0.98 17.08 25.79
C GLU A 113 1.36 16.58 24.39
N GLY A 114 0.38 16.05 23.67
CA GLY A 114 0.52 15.45 22.34
C GLY A 114 0.16 13.96 22.32
N TYR A 115 0.07 13.42 21.10
CA TYR A 115 -0.24 12.01 20.87
C TYR A 115 1.02 11.15 21.03
N TYR A 116 1.23 10.63 22.23
CA TYR A 116 2.25 9.64 22.53
C TYR A 116 1.66 8.24 22.48
N ASN A 117 2.51 7.22 22.35
CA ASN A 117 2.09 5.83 22.46
C ASN A 117 1.51 5.46 23.84
N ALA A 118 1.71 6.30 24.85
CA ALA A 118 1.12 6.16 26.17
C ALA A 118 -0.15 7.02 26.39
N ASP A 119 -0.60 7.78 25.39
CA ASP A 119 -1.90 8.44 25.35
C ASP A 119 -2.92 7.38 24.89
N PHE A 120 -3.48 6.67 25.87
CA PHE A 120 -4.30 5.48 25.67
C PHE A 120 -5.75 5.81 25.37
N ASN A 121 -6.24 6.97 25.81
CA ASN A 121 -7.58 7.46 25.47
C ASN A 121 -7.58 8.35 24.21
N MET A 122 -6.40 8.64 23.65
CA MET A 122 -6.20 9.51 22.47
C MET A 122 -6.78 10.91 22.68
N ASP A 123 -6.66 11.47 23.88
CA ASP A 123 -7.17 12.81 24.21
C ASP A 123 -6.14 13.93 24.00
N GLY A 124 -4.93 13.58 23.54
CA GLY A 124 -3.86 14.52 23.24
C GLY A 124 -2.96 14.83 24.42
N GLY A 125 -2.91 13.98 25.44
CA GLY A 125 -1.92 14.05 26.51
C GLY A 125 -1.77 12.72 27.24
N VAL A 126 -0.75 12.62 28.10
CA VAL A 126 -0.50 11.41 28.91
C VAL A 126 -0.73 11.72 30.38
N TYR A 127 -1.90 11.37 30.89
CA TYR A 127 -2.37 11.75 32.22
C TYR A 127 -2.93 10.57 33.03
N ALA A 128 -3.51 10.85 34.19
CA ALA A 128 -3.98 9.82 35.11
C ALA A 128 -5.10 8.94 34.53
N GLN A 129 -5.82 9.44 33.52
CA GLN A 129 -6.84 8.74 32.77
C GLN A 129 -6.24 7.57 31.99
N ASP A 130 -5.10 7.77 31.35
CA ASP A 130 -4.35 6.71 30.65
C ASP A 130 -3.89 5.63 31.62
N TYR A 131 -3.37 6.03 32.78
CA TYR A 131 -3.00 5.06 33.81
C TYR A 131 -4.19 4.21 34.28
N THR A 132 -5.37 4.81 34.35
CA THR A 132 -6.60 4.09 34.72
C THR A 132 -6.95 3.03 33.66
N LEU A 133 -6.79 3.36 32.37
CA LEU A 133 -6.98 2.42 31.26
C LEU A 133 -5.96 1.28 31.30
N TYR A 134 -4.67 1.60 31.43
CA TYR A 134 -3.61 0.60 31.59
C TYR A 134 -3.95 -0.38 32.72
N LYS A 135 -4.31 0.16 33.90
CA LYS A 135 -4.57 -0.66 35.09
C LYS A 135 -5.77 -1.57 34.92
N ALA A 136 -6.82 -1.10 34.24
CA ALA A 136 -8.01 -1.89 33.96
C ALA A 136 -7.74 -3.05 32.98
N ASN A 137 -6.69 -2.92 32.17
CA ASN A 137 -6.36 -3.86 31.10
C ASN A 137 -5.06 -4.62 31.32
N GLN A 138 -4.39 -4.42 32.47
CA GLN A 138 -3.16 -5.11 32.80
C GLN A 138 -3.33 -6.64 32.73
N GLY A 139 -2.44 -7.29 32.00
CA GLY A 139 -2.45 -8.74 31.76
C GLY A 139 -3.37 -9.20 30.63
N LYS A 140 -4.03 -8.28 29.92
CA LYS A 140 -4.77 -8.60 28.68
C LYS A 140 -3.84 -8.50 27.47
N GLU A 141 -4.29 -9.10 26.38
CA GLU A 141 -3.63 -9.08 25.09
C GLU A 141 -4.41 -8.20 24.10
N THR A 142 -3.71 -7.49 23.23
CA THR A 142 -4.25 -6.54 22.24
C THR A 142 -4.17 -7.08 20.80
N LEU A 143 -3.80 -8.36 20.65
CA LEU A 143 -3.60 -8.98 19.34
C LEU A 143 -4.89 -9.08 18.52
N VAL A 144 -4.88 -8.36 17.40
CA VAL A 144 -5.76 -8.59 16.25
C VAL A 144 -4.87 -9.00 15.06
N PRO A 145 -5.10 -10.16 14.41
CA PRO A 145 -4.36 -10.63 13.23
C PRO A 145 -4.38 -9.69 12.03
#